data_AF-A0A4Q6Y3U6-F1
#
_entry.id   AF-A0A4Q6Y3U6-F1
#
_cell.length_a   1.000
_cell.length_b   1.000
_cell.length_c   1.000
_cell.angle_alpha   90.00
_cell.angle_beta   90.00
_cell.angle_gamma   90.00
#
_symmetry.space_group_name_H-M   'P 1'
#
loop_
_entity.id
_entity.type
_entity.pdbx_description
1 polymer ?
#
loop_
_entity_poly.entity_id
_entity_poly.type
_entity_poly.pdbx_seq_one_letter_code
_entity_poly.pdbx_strand_id
1 'polypeptide(L)' 'MDRPIEDLTFEDALRELETIVSQLETGTAPLDEAIRLYERGDRLRRRCAERLDAAQARIEAIRLDAEGRPAAVQPFAASS' A
#
# COMPACT_ATOMS: atom_id res chain seq x y z
N MET A 1 -7.27 -13.23 11.76
CA MET A 1 -6.82 -12.48 10.55
C MET A 1 -7.96 -11.58 10.10
N ASP A 2 -8.46 -10.73 10.99
CA ASP A 2 -9.81 -10.15 10.84
C ASP A 2 -9.81 -8.65 10.65
N ARG A 3 -8.62 -8.03 10.60
CA ARG A 3 -8.50 -6.60 10.32
C ARG A 3 -8.67 -6.36 8.81
N PRO A 4 -9.52 -5.40 8.41
CA PRO A 4 -9.59 -4.92 7.03
C PRO A 4 -8.21 -4.49 6.54
N ILE A 5 -7.86 -4.85 5.30
CA ILE A 5 -6.52 -4.58 4.74
C ILE A 5 -6.32 -3.07 4.53
N GLU A 6 -7.43 -2.37 4.27
CA GLU A 6 -7.53 -0.93 4.04
C GLU A 6 -7.07 -0.11 5.26
N ASP A 7 -7.17 -0.69 6.45
CA ASP A 7 -6.83 -0.06 7.72
C ASP A 7 -5.39 -0.35 8.17
N LEU A 8 -4.69 -1.26 7.47
CA LEU A 8 -3.33 -1.63 7.86
C LEU A 8 -2.32 -0.54 7.51
N THR A 9 -1.35 -0.36 8.42
CA THR A 9 -0.10 0.35 8.11
C THR A 9 0.75 -0.46 7.14
N PHE A 10 1.81 0.14 6.60
CA PHE A 10 2.74 -0.58 5.74
C PHE A 10 3.40 -1.74 6.49
N GLU A 11 3.88 -1.48 7.71
CA GLU A 11 4.59 -2.45 8.54
C GLU A 11 3.68 -3.60 8.98
N ASP A 12 2.41 -3.32 9.30
CA ASP A 12 1.44 -4.35 9.65
C ASP A 12 1.07 -5.21 8.43
N ALA A 13 0.85 -4.59 7.28
CA ALA A 13 0.54 -5.31 6.04
C ALA A 13 1.71 -6.19 5.58
N LEU A 14 2.95 -5.68 5.69
CA LEU A 14 4.16 -6.42 5.34
C LEU A 14 4.37 -7.62 6.27
N ARG A 15 4.25 -7.43 7.59
CA ARG A 15 4.41 -8.52 8.56
C ARG A 15 3.39 -9.63 8.36
N GLU A 16 2.15 -9.26 8.04
CA GLU A 16 1.12 -10.23 7.74
C GLU A 16 1.39 -10.96 6.42
N LEU A 17 1.86 -10.25 5.38
CA LEU A 17 2.25 -10.84 4.11
C LEU A 17 3.40 -11.84 4.28
N GLU A 18 4.43 -11.51 5.05
CA GLU A 18 5.54 -12.41 5.37
C GLU A 18 5.06 -13.69 6.07
N THR A 19 4.11 -13.55 6.99
CA THR A 19 3.49 -14.69 7.69
C THR A 19 2.76 -15.60 6.70
N ILE A 20 1.99 -15.02 5.77
CA ILE A 20 1.27 -15.76 4.73
C ILE A 20 2.24 -16.49 3.80
N VAL A 21 3.29 -15.81 3.33
CA VAL A 21 4.30 -16.41 2.46
C VAL A 21 4.94 -17.60 3.17
N SER A 22 5.36 -17.42 4.43
CA SER A 22 5.95 -18.50 5.21
C SER A 22 4.99 -19.70 5.32
N GLN A 23 3.71 -19.48 5.59
CA GLN A 23 2.72 -20.57 5.66
C GLN A 23 2.56 -21.30 4.32
N LEU A 24 2.47 -20.57 3.21
CA LEU A 24 2.36 -21.16 1.87
C LEU A 24 3.60 -21.97 1.51
N GLU A 25 4.80 -21.48 1.86
CA GLU A 25 6.07 -22.17 1.61
C GLU A 25 6.21 -23.49 2.37
N THR A 26 5.60 -23.62 3.56
CA THR A 26 5.60 -24.92 4.27
C THR A 26 4.82 -26.00 3.53
N GLY A 27 3.89 -25.63 2.64
CA GLY A 27 3.08 -26.57 1.86
C GLY A 27 2.13 -27.46 2.68
N THR A 28 1.93 -27.13 3.97
CA THR A 28 1.10 -27.93 4.88
C THR A 28 -0.38 -27.51 4.91
N ALA A 29 -0.70 -26.36 4.31
CA ALA A 29 -2.06 -25.84 4.25
C ALA A 29 -2.94 -26.67 3.27
N PRO A 30 -4.17 -27.05 3.65
CA PRO A 30 -5.15 -27.60 2.72
C PRO A 30 -5.39 -26.67 1.53
N LEU A 31 -5.78 -27.21 0.38
CA LEU A 31 -5.94 -26.44 -0.87
C LEU A 31 -6.81 -25.18 -0.70
N ASP A 32 -7.98 -25.30 -0.06
CA ASP A 32 -8.90 -24.18 0.15
C ASP A 32 -8.29 -23.09 1.05
N GLU A 33 -7.45 -23.48 2.01
CA GLU A 33 -6.72 -22.54 2.86
C GLU A 33 -5.60 -21.86 2.07
N ALA A 34 -4.85 -22.62 1.28
CA ALA A 34 -3.79 -22.08 0.42
C ALA A 34 -4.33 -21.04 -0.57
N ILE A 35 -5.51 -21.27 -1.15
CA ILE A 35 -6.19 -20.30 -2.02
C ILE A 35 -6.55 -19.03 -1.25
N ARG A 36 -7.14 -19.15 -0.05
CA ARG A 36 -7.49 -17.99 0.79
C ARG A 36 -6.26 -17.18 1.23
N LEU A 37 -5.20 -17.88 1.63
CA LEU A 37 -3.91 -17.28 1.97
C LEU A 37 -3.31 -16.54 0.77
N TYR A 38 -3.32 -17.14 -0.42
CA TYR A 38 -2.85 -16.51 -1.65
C TYR A 38 -3.63 -15.23 -1.98
N GLU A 39 -4.97 -15.29 -1.96
CA GLU A 39 -5.82 -14.14 -2.25
C GLU A 39 -5.60 -13.00 -1.25
N ARG A 40 -5.47 -13.32 0.04
CA ARG A 40 -5.15 -12.33 1.07
C ARG A 40 -3.76 -11.75 0.85
N GLY A 41 -2.77 -12.59 0.52
CA GLY A 41 -1.41 -12.20 0.19
C GLY A 41 -1.35 -11.21 -0.98
N ASP A 42 -2.07 -11.46 -2.08
CA ASP A 42 -2.10 -10.52 -3.22
C ASP A 42 -2.69 -9.17 -2.83
N ARG A 43 -3.76 -9.14 -2.02
CA ARG A 43 -4.34 -7.89 -1.52
C ARG A 43 -3.37 -7.13 -0.60
N LEU A 44 -2.67 -7.81 0.30
CA LEU A 44 -1.64 -7.20 1.15
C LEU A 44 -0.48 -6.64 0.32
N ARG A 45 -0.03 -7.36 -0.70
CA ARG A 45 1.00 -6.89 -1.64
C ARG A 45 0.59 -5.61 -2.34
N ARG A 46 -0.65 -5.52 -2.83
CA ARG A 46 -1.20 -4.29 -3.44
C ARG A 46 -1.24 -3.14 -2.45
N ARG A 47 -1.71 -3.38 -1.22
CA ARG A 47 -1.71 -2.38 -0.15
C ARG A 47 -0.31 -1.85 0.15
N CYS A 48 0.69 -2.72 0.23
CA CYS A 48 2.08 -2.32 0.43
C CYS A 48 2.56 -1.41 -0.72
N ALA A 49 2.28 -1.77 -1.96
CA ALA A 49 2.63 -0.95 -3.13
C ALA A 49 1.97 0.43 -3.08
N GLU A 50 0.65 0.49 -2.83
CA GLU A 50 -0.08 1.76 -2.71
C GLU A 50 0.50 2.69 -1.63
N ARG A 51 0.92 2.12 -0.49
CA ARG A 51 1.53 2.86 0.60
C ARG A 51 2.91 3.41 0.22
N LEU A 52 3.70 2.64 -0.53
CA LEU A 52 5.01 3.07 -1.04
C LEU A 52 4.85 4.16 -2.10
N ASP A 53 3.93 4.00 -3.04
CA ASP A 53 3.62 4.99 -4.08
C ASP A 53 3.18 6.31 -3.46
N ALA A 54 2.29 6.27 -2.47
CA ALA A 54 1.86 7.46 -1.74
C ALA A 54 3.00 8.13 -0.95
N ALA A 55 3.92 7.36 -0.38
CA ALA A 55 5.09 7.89 0.30
C ALA A 55 6.05 8.56 -0.68
N GLN A 56 6.31 7.94 -1.83
CA GLN A 56 7.15 8.50 -2.90
C GLN A 56 6.56 9.81 -3.43
N ALA A 57 5.26 9.85 -3.74
CA ALA A 57 4.60 11.06 -4.23
C ALA A 57 4.72 12.24 -3.24
N ARG A 58 4.68 11.96 -1.94
CA ARG A 58 4.88 12.99 -0.90
C ARG A 58 6.33 13.51 -0.88
N ILE A 59 7.32 12.62 -1.03
CA ILE A 59 8.73 13.02 -1.10
C ILE A 59 8.98 13.87 -2.35
N GLU A 60 8.41 13.48 -3.50
CA GLU A 60 8.53 14.24 -4.74
C GLU A 60 7.90 15.63 -4.65
N ALA A 61 6.74 15.76 -3.98
CA ALA A 61 6.10 17.05 -3.73
C ALA A 61 6.99 17.98 -2.87
N ILE A 62 7.63 17.44 -1.83
CA ILE A 62 8.59 18.19 -0.99
C ILE A 62 9.84 18.56 -1.81
N ARG A 63 10.30 17.69 -2.70
CA ARG A 63 11.43 18.05 -3.56
C ARG A 63 11.06 19.19 -4.50
N LEU A 64 9.89 19.12 -5.14
CA LEU A 64 9.35 20.20 -5.96
C LEU A 64 9.21 21.53 -5.18
N ASP A 65 9.09 21.49 -3.84
CA ASP A 65 9.09 22.67 -2.97
C ASP A 65 10.45 23.07 -2.34
N ALA A 66 11.54 22.33 -2.55
CA ALA A 66 12.90 22.69 -2.11
C ALA A 66 13.72 23.45 -3.17
N GLU A 67 13.36 23.34 -4.46
CA GLU A 67 14.02 24.03 -5.58
C GLU A 67 13.27 25.27 -6.10
N GLY A 68 12.35 25.81 -5.29
CA GLY A 68 11.87 27.19 -5.44
C GLY A 68 10.90 27.47 -6.59
N ARG A 69 10.03 26.52 -6.96
CA ARG A 69 8.95 26.76 -7.95
C ARG A 69 7.60 26.23 -7.46
N PRO A 70 6.48 26.90 -7.77
CA PRO A 70 5.21 26.61 -7.11
C PRO A 70 4.64 25.24 -7.48
N ALA A 71 4.28 24.45 -6.47
CA ALA A 71 3.12 23.57 -6.58
C ALA A 71 1.93 24.47 -6.97
N ALA A 72 1.38 24.23 -8.16
CA ALA A 72 0.46 25.13 -8.84
C ALA A 72 -0.62 25.71 -7.92
N VAL A 73 -0.68 27.04 -7.82
CA VAL A 73 -1.89 27.72 -7.36
C VAL A 73 -2.92 27.61 -8.48
N GLN A 74 -3.99 26.83 -8.28
CA GLN A 74 -5.14 26.95 -9.18
C GLN A 74 -5.73 28.35 -8.99
N PRO A 75 -5.83 29.18 -10.03
CA PRO A 75 -6.53 30.46 -9.92
C PRO A 75 -8.00 30.17 -9.61
N PHE A 76 -8.51 30.80 -8.55
CA PHE A 76 -9.95 30.85 -8.31
C PHE A 76 -10.61 31.48 -9.54
N ALA A 77 -11.43 30.70 -10.25
CA ALA A 77 -12.20 31.19 -11.39
C ALA A 77 -13.27 32.16 -10.86
N ALA A 78 -13.00 33.46 -10.93
CA ALA A 78 -14.02 34.48 -10.78
C ALA A 78 -14.85 34.51 -12.07
N SER A 79 -16.10 34.04 -11.97
CA SER A 79 -17.10 34.12 -13.03
C SER A 79 -17.37 35.58 -13.43
N SER A 80 -17.44 35.84 -14.74
CA SER A 80 -18.23 36.91 -15.36
C SER A 80 -18.54 36.52 -16.79
#